data_AF-A0A0C5VHV1-F1
#
_entry.id   AF-A0A0C5VHV1-F1
#
_cell.length_a   1.000
_cell.length_b   1.000
_cell.length_c   1.000
_cell.angle_alpha   90.00
_cell.angle_beta   90.00
_cell.angle_gamma   90.00
#
_symmetry.space_group_name_H-M   'P 1'
#
loop_
_entity.id
_entity.type
_entity.pdbx_description
1 polymer ?
#
loop_
_entity_poly.entity_id
_entity_poly.type
_entity_poly.pdbx_seq_one_letter_code
_entity_poly.pdbx_strand_id
1 'polypeptide(L)'
;MFVSALVDTGLLSQAARIKVELYGSLGATGKGHGSGPAILLGLEGHLPDTVDPDIIEPRSHEILNSGRILLMGEHELPFIEADDLVYHRQTSLPYHANGMTFTVWNTSGHQLVHKVYYSVGGGFVVDEEAAGADRIVEDSTSLPYSFSSAKELLEICEQTGLTIAEIMMANEQVWRTEAEVRQGILHIWQVMRDCVDRGIRQEGILPGGLKVKRRAPSLHRELKNRTRMDMITPSLGAMDWVNLYALAVNEENAAGGRVVTAPTNGAAGIIPAVLHYYYNFCPNSDEDGIVQFLLSAAAIGILFKENASISGAEVGCQGEVGSACAMAAAGLAEATGGSPRQVENAAEIGMEHNLGLTCDPIGGLVQVPCIERNAMASLKAINAAALALRGNGEHFVSLDKVIKTMRDTGRDMLDKYKETSRGGLAVNVIEC
;
A
#
# COMPACT_ATOMS: atom_id res chain seq x y z
N MET A 1 -13.07 -9.09 -11.58
CA MET A 1 -14.17 -9.55 -10.68
C MET A 1 -15.54 -9.28 -11.29
N PHE A 2 -16.04 -8.04 -11.36
CA PHE A 2 -17.41 -7.76 -11.81
C PHE A 2 -17.69 -8.23 -13.25
N VAL A 3 -16.87 -7.81 -14.23
CA VAL A 3 -17.14 -8.18 -15.63
C VAL A 3 -16.86 -9.66 -15.90
N SER A 4 -15.90 -10.27 -15.19
CA SER A 4 -15.70 -11.72 -15.18
C SER A 4 -16.98 -12.46 -14.75
N ALA A 5 -17.65 -11.99 -13.70
CA ALA A 5 -18.93 -12.57 -13.28
C ALA A 5 -20.05 -12.41 -14.33
N LEU A 6 -20.04 -11.32 -15.12
CA LEU A 6 -20.97 -11.16 -16.25
C LEU A 6 -20.69 -12.17 -17.37
N VAL A 7 -19.43 -12.49 -17.63
CA VAL A 7 -19.03 -13.54 -18.58
C VAL A 7 -19.49 -14.90 -18.07
N ASP A 8 -19.16 -15.24 -16.83
CA ASP A 8 -19.46 -16.55 -16.23
C ASP A 8 -20.97 -16.83 -16.16
N THR A 9 -21.78 -15.78 -15.98
CA THR A 9 -23.25 -15.87 -15.95
C THR A 9 -23.90 -15.74 -17.33
N GLY A 10 -23.12 -15.56 -18.41
CA GLY A 10 -23.65 -15.39 -19.77
C GLY A 10 -24.43 -14.08 -19.99
N LEU A 11 -24.27 -13.10 -19.10
CA LEU A 11 -24.98 -11.82 -19.14
C LEU A 11 -24.23 -10.74 -19.95
N LEU A 12 -22.95 -10.93 -20.25
CA LEU A 12 -22.13 -9.95 -20.97
C LEU A 12 -22.78 -9.52 -22.30
N SER A 13 -23.19 -10.48 -23.13
CA SER A 13 -23.79 -10.22 -24.44
C SER A 13 -25.13 -9.47 -24.40
N GLN A 14 -25.80 -9.46 -23.24
CA GLN A 14 -27.08 -8.78 -23.03
C GLN A 14 -26.89 -7.35 -22.50
N ALA A 15 -25.68 -6.98 -22.09
CA ALA A 15 -25.38 -5.66 -21.56
C ALA A 15 -25.52 -4.59 -22.65
N ALA A 16 -26.31 -3.56 -22.38
CA ALA A 16 -26.50 -2.40 -23.25
C ALA A 16 -26.02 -1.09 -22.61
N ARG A 17 -25.92 -1.06 -21.27
CA ARG A 17 -25.39 0.07 -20.49
C ARG A 17 -24.75 -0.46 -19.21
N ILE A 18 -23.64 0.14 -18.81
CA ILE A 18 -23.03 -0.05 -17.50
C ILE A 18 -22.91 1.32 -16.82
N LYS A 19 -23.18 1.36 -15.51
CA LYS A 19 -22.97 2.54 -14.67
C LYS A 19 -22.14 2.15 -13.46
N VAL A 20 -21.15 2.97 -13.14
CA VAL A 20 -20.30 2.84 -11.97
C VAL A 20 -20.46 4.07 -11.10
N GLU A 21 -20.69 3.85 -9.80
CA GLU A 21 -20.87 4.93 -8.83
C GLU A 21 -19.91 4.75 -7.65
N LEU A 22 -19.17 5.79 -7.31
CA LEU A 22 -18.14 5.79 -6.26
C LEU A 22 -18.61 6.64 -5.08
N TYR A 23 -18.51 6.11 -3.87
CA TYR A 23 -19.08 6.69 -2.65
C TYR A 23 -18.00 7.02 -1.61
N GLY A 24 -18.38 7.86 -0.65
CA GLY A 24 -17.57 8.21 0.51
C GLY A 24 -16.20 8.76 0.16
N SER A 25 -15.15 8.19 0.79
CA SER A 25 -13.75 8.58 0.55
C SER A 25 -13.35 8.33 -0.91
N LEU A 26 -13.74 7.20 -1.50
CA LEU A 26 -13.48 6.88 -2.90
C LEU A 26 -14.16 7.88 -3.86
N GLY A 27 -15.37 8.33 -3.54
CA GLY A 27 -16.05 9.40 -4.29
C GLY A 27 -15.37 10.76 -4.13
N ALA A 28 -14.83 11.07 -2.95
CA ALA A 28 -14.19 12.33 -2.62
C ALA A 28 -12.81 12.51 -3.27
N THR A 29 -11.93 11.49 -3.16
CA THR A 29 -10.53 11.55 -3.60
C THR A 29 -10.27 10.77 -4.90
N GLY A 30 -11.24 9.98 -5.38
CA GLY A 30 -11.03 9.04 -6.50
C GLY A 30 -10.54 9.67 -7.80
N LYS A 31 -10.82 10.96 -8.05
CA LYS A 31 -10.24 11.68 -9.20
C LYS A 31 -8.73 11.88 -9.05
N GLY A 32 -8.27 12.25 -7.85
CA GLY A 32 -6.84 12.40 -7.55
C GLY A 32 -6.10 11.05 -7.47
N HIS A 33 -6.81 9.99 -7.09
CA HIS A 33 -6.25 8.64 -7.00
C HIS A 33 -6.31 7.85 -8.32
N GLY A 34 -6.85 8.43 -9.39
CA GLY A 34 -6.98 7.73 -10.68
C GLY A 34 -7.98 6.58 -10.67
N SER A 35 -8.96 6.58 -9.75
CA SER A 35 -9.98 5.54 -9.64
C SER A 35 -10.81 5.40 -10.91
N GLY A 36 -11.12 6.51 -11.59
CA GLY A 36 -11.82 6.48 -12.87
C GLY A 36 -11.07 5.67 -13.93
N PRO A 37 -9.86 6.10 -14.35
CA PRO A 37 -9.03 5.34 -15.28
C PRO A 37 -8.82 3.87 -14.88
N ALA A 38 -8.58 3.59 -13.59
CA ALA A 38 -8.42 2.23 -13.10
C ALA A 38 -9.68 1.37 -13.31
N ILE A 39 -10.86 1.93 -13.05
CA ILE A 39 -12.15 1.26 -13.29
C ILE A 39 -12.36 1.01 -14.78
N LEU A 40 -12.10 2.00 -15.63
CA LEU A 40 -12.31 1.87 -17.07
C LEU A 40 -11.46 0.74 -17.65
N LEU A 41 -10.17 0.72 -17.35
CA LEU A 41 -9.30 -0.36 -17.81
C LEU A 41 -9.65 -1.71 -17.16
N GLY A 42 -10.05 -1.71 -15.90
CA GLY A 42 -10.54 -2.92 -15.23
C GLY A 42 -11.82 -3.48 -15.86
N LEU A 43 -12.71 -2.63 -16.38
CA LEU A 43 -13.90 -3.04 -17.13
C LEU A 43 -13.54 -3.65 -18.49
N GLU A 44 -12.46 -3.20 -19.12
CA GLU A 44 -11.92 -3.81 -20.34
C GLU A 44 -11.11 -5.09 -20.08
N GLY A 45 -10.93 -5.49 -18.82
CA GLY A 45 -10.28 -6.75 -18.42
C GLY A 45 -8.81 -6.63 -18.06
N HIS A 46 -8.24 -5.43 -17.98
CA HIS A 46 -6.88 -5.24 -17.48
C HIS A 46 -6.78 -5.56 -15.98
N LEU A 47 -5.66 -6.19 -15.58
CA LEU A 47 -5.35 -6.49 -14.18
C LEU A 47 -4.23 -5.57 -13.67
N PRO A 48 -4.28 -5.10 -12.41
CA PRO A 48 -3.36 -4.10 -11.88
C PRO A 48 -1.90 -4.56 -11.81
N ASP A 49 -1.65 -5.86 -11.66
CA ASP A 49 -0.32 -6.47 -11.58
C ASP A 49 0.35 -6.65 -12.95
N THR A 50 -0.44 -6.78 -14.02
CA THR A 50 0.06 -7.08 -15.37
C THR A 50 -0.08 -5.92 -16.36
N VAL A 51 -0.99 -4.97 -16.11
CA VAL A 51 -1.21 -3.80 -16.98
C VAL A 51 0.08 -2.99 -17.15
N ASP A 52 0.32 -2.53 -18.38
CA ASP A 52 1.36 -1.54 -18.65
C ASP A 52 0.89 -0.18 -18.12
N PRO A 53 1.58 0.43 -17.13
CA PRO A 53 1.20 1.74 -16.62
C PRO A 53 1.07 2.82 -17.69
N ASP A 54 1.87 2.72 -18.76
CA ASP A 54 1.97 3.77 -19.78
C ASP A 54 0.73 3.82 -20.69
N ILE A 55 -0.12 2.78 -20.68
CA ILE A 55 -1.36 2.75 -21.45
C ILE A 55 -2.57 3.28 -20.68
N ILE A 56 -2.49 3.42 -19.35
CA ILE A 56 -3.66 3.71 -18.50
C ILE A 56 -4.31 5.03 -18.89
N GLU A 57 -3.52 6.11 -18.90
CA GLU A 57 -4.02 7.43 -19.23
C GLU A 57 -4.46 7.54 -20.71
N PRO A 58 -3.63 7.17 -21.71
CA PRO A 58 -4.05 7.21 -23.12
C PRO A 58 -5.33 6.41 -23.40
N ARG A 59 -5.44 5.19 -22.87
CA ARG A 59 -6.60 4.33 -23.12
C ARG A 59 -7.86 4.87 -22.43
N SER A 60 -7.74 5.38 -21.21
CA SER A 60 -8.87 6.02 -20.52
C SER A 60 -9.41 7.22 -21.31
N HIS A 61 -8.54 8.06 -21.87
CA HIS A 61 -8.96 9.18 -22.71
C HIS A 61 -9.64 8.72 -24.00
N GLU A 62 -9.18 7.63 -24.60
CA GLU A 62 -9.81 7.06 -25.80
C GLU A 62 -11.25 6.58 -25.52
N ILE A 63 -11.47 5.86 -24.42
CA ILE A 63 -12.80 5.41 -23.97
C ILE A 63 -13.73 6.61 -23.79
N LEU A 64 -13.27 7.63 -23.06
CA LEU A 64 -14.06 8.82 -22.74
C LEU A 64 -14.36 9.68 -23.98
N ASN A 65 -13.39 9.84 -24.89
CA ASN A 65 -13.57 10.64 -26.11
C ASN A 65 -14.43 9.95 -27.16
N SER A 66 -14.34 8.62 -27.27
CA SER A 66 -15.15 7.84 -28.20
C SER A 66 -16.59 7.63 -27.70
N GLY A 67 -16.80 7.75 -26.38
CA GLY A 67 -18.08 7.46 -25.74
C GLY A 67 -18.42 5.97 -25.78
N ARG A 68 -17.41 5.09 -25.87
CA ARG A 68 -17.55 3.63 -25.99
C ARG A 68 -16.53 2.93 -25.11
N ILE A 69 -16.94 1.80 -24.53
CA ILE A 69 -16.07 0.92 -23.75
C ILE A 69 -16.22 -0.53 -24.23
N LEU A 70 -15.12 -1.28 -24.22
CA LEU A 70 -15.09 -2.66 -24.67
C LEU A 70 -14.99 -3.61 -23.45
N LEU A 71 -16.14 -4.06 -22.93
CA LEU A 71 -16.17 -4.91 -21.75
C LEU A 71 -15.44 -6.25 -21.98
N MET A 72 -14.50 -6.58 -21.08
CA MET A 72 -13.57 -7.72 -21.20
C MET A 72 -12.84 -7.81 -22.55
N GLY A 73 -12.68 -6.71 -23.28
CA GLY A 73 -12.08 -6.75 -24.62
C GLY A 73 -12.98 -7.39 -25.69
N GLU A 74 -14.25 -7.68 -25.39
CA GLU A 74 -15.13 -8.47 -26.26
C GLU A 74 -16.43 -7.74 -26.64
N HIS A 75 -17.09 -7.08 -25.68
CA HIS A 75 -18.44 -6.55 -25.88
C HIS A 75 -18.48 -5.02 -25.76
N GLU A 76 -18.63 -4.36 -26.91
CA GLU A 76 -18.67 -2.89 -26.99
C GLU A 76 -20.04 -2.34 -26.58
N LEU A 77 -20.04 -1.31 -25.73
CA LEU A 77 -21.25 -0.58 -25.36
C LEU A 77 -21.00 0.94 -25.23
N PRO A 78 -22.05 1.77 -25.37
CA PRO A 78 -21.95 3.21 -25.12
C PRO A 78 -21.59 3.49 -23.66
N PHE A 79 -20.65 4.41 -23.44
CA PHE A 79 -20.22 4.83 -22.11
C PHE A 79 -20.00 6.34 -22.08
N ILE A 80 -20.85 7.06 -21.34
CA ILE A 80 -20.80 8.52 -21.23
C ILE A 80 -20.39 8.87 -19.80
N GLU A 81 -19.19 9.44 -19.62
CA GLU A 81 -18.62 9.70 -18.29
C GLU A 81 -19.59 10.41 -17.34
N ALA A 82 -20.27 11.45 -17.85
CA ALA A 82 -21.18 12.27 -17.06
C ALA A 82 -22.35 11.48 -16.46
N ASP A 83 -22.79 10.41 -17.12
CA ASP A 83 -23.96 9.61 -16.74
C ASP A 83 -23.57 8.26 -16.14
N ASP A 84 -22.43 7.71 -16.54
CA ASP A 84 -22.03 6.33 -16.31
C ASP A 84 -20.84 6.18 -15.35
N LEU A 85 -20.14 7.26 -14.99
CA LEU A 85 -19.08 7.27 -13.96
C LEU A 85 -19.31 8.40 -12.94
N VAL A 86 -20.04 8.09 -11.87
CA VAL A 86 -20.52 9.08 -10.90
C VAL A 86 -19.70 9.07 -9.61
N TYR A 87 -19.32 10.26 -9.12
CA TYR A 87 -18.57 10.44 -7.88
C TYR A 87 -19.44 11.09 -6.80
N HIS A 88 -19.93 10.29 -5.85
CA HIS A 88 -20.72 10.72 -4.70
C HIS A 88 -19.82 11.15 -3.53
N ARG A 89 -19.48 12.44 -3.50
CA ARG A 89 -18.51 13.00 -2.52
C ARG A 89 -19.03 13.13 -1.08
N GLN A 90 -20.35 13.11 -0.90
CA GLN A 90 -21.00 13.40 0.39
C GLN A 90 -21.85 12.25 0.90
N THR A 91 -21.95 11.17 0.11
CA THR A 91 -22.77 10.01 0.43
C THR A 91 -21.86 8.81 0.55
N SER A 92 -21.94 8.12 1.68
CA SER A 92 -21.21 6.88 1.93
C SER A 92 -22.19 5.71 1.90
N LEU A 93 -21.68 4.54 1.51
CA LEU A 93 -22.39 3.28 1.70
C LEU A 93 -22.24 2.81 3.17
N PRO A 94 -23.15 1.95 3.68
CA PRO A 94 -23.25 1.66 5.11
C PRO A 94 -22.04 0.95 5.74
N TYR A 95 -21.34 0.10 4.97
CA TYR A 95 -20.31 -0.78 5.52
C TYR A 95 -18.92 -0.12 5.63
N HIS A 96 -18.41 0.47 4.54
CA HIS A 96 -17.08 1.07 4.51
C HIS A 96 -17.06 2.35 3.66
N ALA A 97 -16.18 3.29 4.00
CA ALA A 97 -16.11 4.60 3.36
C ALA A 97 -15.69 4.54 1.88
N ASN A 98 -14.96 3.50 1.47
CA ASN A 98 -14.56 3.25 0.08
C ASN A 98 -15.52 2.27 -0.61
N GLY A 99 -16.76 2.72 -0.81
CA GLY A 99 -17.81 1.94 -1.47
C GLY A 99 -17.92 2.26 -2.96
N MET A 100 -18.25 1.26 -3.77
CA MET A 100 -18.58 1.44 -5.18
C MET A 100 -19.72 0.51 -5.60
N THR A 101 -20.53 0.94 -6.57
CA THR A 101 -21.57 0.11 -7.17
C THR A 101 -21.39 -0.01 -8.66
N PHE A 102 -21.74 -1.18 -9.19
CA PHE A 102 -21.79 -1.46 -10.62
C PHE A 102 -23.20 -1.91 -10.96
N THR A 103 -23.80 -1.27 -11.96
CA THR A 103 -25.14 -1.61 -12.44
C THR A 103 -25.12 -1.78 -13.95
N VAL A 104 -25.74 -2.86 -14.44
CA VAL A 104 -25.84 -3.19 -15.87
C VAL A 104 -27.29 -3.33 -16.27
N TRP A 105 -27.65 -2.77 -17.41
CA TRP A 105 -28.98 -2.87 -18.01
C TRP A 105 -28.92 -3.47 -19.41
N ASN A 106 -30.01 -4.11 -19.83
CA ASN A 106 -30.18 -4.60 -21.19
C ASN A 106 -30.81 -3.53 -22.12
N THR A 107 -31.02 -3.90 -23.39
CA THR A 107 -31.58 -3.02 -24.42
C THR A 107 -33.03 -2.58 -24.14
N SER A 108 -33.79 -3.33 -23.34
CA SER A 108 -35.13 -2.93 -22.88
C SER A 108 -35.12 -2.02 -21.65
N GLY A 109 -33.95 -1.65 -21.13
CA GLY A 109 -33.80 -0.86 -19.90
C GLY A 109 -34.04 -1.67 -18.61
N HIS A 110 -34.10 -3.00 -18.69
CA HIS A 110 -34.21 -3.86 -17.51
C HIS A 110 -32.84 -4.03 -16.87
N GLN A 111 -32.76 -3.88 -15.55
CA GLN A 111 -31.54 -4.09 -14.79
C GLN A 111 -31.19 -5.57 -14.76
N LEU A 112 -30.05 -5.93 -15.34
CA LEU A 112 -29.53 -7.31 -15.35
C LEU A 112 -28.82 -7.63 -14.03
N VAL A 113 -27.93 -6.73 -13.60
CA VAL A 113 -27.08 -6.94 -12.41
C VAL A 113 -26.90 -5.61 -11.69
N HIS A 114 -26.93 -5.67 -10.36
CA HIS A 114 -26.46 -4.61 -9.48
C HIS A 114 -25.59 -5.26 -8.40
N LYS A 115 -24.36 -4.79 -8.24
CA LYS A 115 -23.43 -5.28 -7.23
C LYS A 115 -22.73 -4.12 -6.55
N VAL A 116 -22.53 -4.29 -5.25
CA VAL A 116 -21.83 -3.34 -4.38
C VAL A 116 -20.51 -3.97 -3.96
N TYR A 117 -19.44 -3.19 -4.01
CA TYR A 117 -18.10 -3.58 -3.59
C TYR A 117 -17.50 -2.53 -2.66
N TYR A 118 -16.63 -2.99 -1.76
CA TYR A 118 -15.90 -2.15 -0.83
C TYR A 118 -14.40 -2.40 -0.93
N SER A 119 -13.62 -1.34 -1.11
CA SER A 119 -12.15 -1.41 -1.08
C SER A 119 -11.67 -1.14 0.35
N VAL A 120 -11.34 -2.20 1.09
CA VAL A 120 -11.08 -2.16 2.54
C VAL A 120 -9.61 -1.91 2.94
N GLY A 121 -8.77 -1.53 1.97
CA GLY A 121 -7.34 -1.23 2.17
C GLY A 121 -6.42 -2.33 1.67
N GLY A 122 -5.16 -1.99 1.35
CA GLY A 122 -4.16 -2.93 0.84
C GLY A 122 -4.49 -3.59 -0.51
N GLY A 123 -5.47 -3.07 -1.26
CA GLY A 123 -5.93 -3.66 -2.53
C GLY A 123 -7.00 -4.74 -2.39
N PHE A 124 -7.46 -5.05 -1.17
CA PHE A 124 -8.53 -6.02 -0.94
C PHE A 124 -9.91 -5.42 -1.26
N VAL A 125 -10.73 -6.20 -1.97
CA VAL A 125 -12.10 -5.84 -2.33
C VAL A 125 -13.06 -6.91 -1.83
N VAL A 126 -14.10 -6.50 -1.10
CA VAL A 126 -15.18 -7.38 -0.62
C VAL A 126 -16.51 -6.96 -1.24
N ASP A 127 -17.41 -7.91 -1.46
CA ASP A 127 -18.78 -7.62 -1.90
C ASP A 127 -19.71 -7.34 -0.69
N GLU A 128 -20.89 -6.78 -0.95
CA GLU A 128 -21.86 -6.46 0.11
C GLU A 128 -22.42 -7.69 0.83
N GLU A 129 -22.50 -8.85 0.16
CA GLU A 129 -22.96 -10.10 0.76
C GLU A 129 -21.93 -10.65 1.78
N ALA A 130 -20.64 -10.44 1.53
CA ALA A 130 -19.53 -10.72 2.45
C ALA A 130 -19.32 -9.63 3.53
N ALA A 131 -19.93 -8.46 3.37
CA ALA A 131 -19.87 -7.34 4.30
C ALA A 131 -20.99 -7.36 5.35
N GLY A 132 -22.18 -7.88 4.99
CA GLY A 132 -23.34 -7.98 5.89
C GLY A 132 -23.42 -9.27 6.71
N ALA A 133 -22.70 -10.32 6.29
CA ALA A 133 -22.38 -11.48 7.11
C ALA A 133 -20.90 -11.37 7.46
N ASP A 134 -20.48 -11.71 8.68
CA ASP A 134 -19.06 -11.94 9.03
C ASP A 134 -18.47 -13.10 8.19
N ARG A 135 -18.32 -12.87 6.88
CA ARG A 135 -17.93 -13.83 5.85
C ARG A 135 -16.95 -13.19 4.87
N ILE A 136 -15.96 -12.47 5.41
CA ILE A 136 -14.62 -12.88 5.02
C ILE A 136 -14.54 -14.32 5.54
N VAL A 137 -14.67 -15.31 4.66
CA VAL A 137 -14.42 -16.70 5.07
C VAL A 137 -12.97 -16.67 5.52
N GLU A 138 -12.76 -16.58 6.84
CA GLU A 138 -11.44 -16.72 7.42
C GLU A 138 -10.87 -18.00 6.84
N ASP A 139 -9.70 -17.90 6.23
CA ASP A 139 -9.02 -19.06 5.71
C ASP A 139 -8.81 -20.01 6.89
N SER A 140 -9.63 -21.06 6.98
CA SER A 140 -9.61 -22.04 8.07
C SER A 140 -8.39 -22.97 7.98
N THR A 141 -7.46 -22.68 7.07
CA THR A 141 -6.19 -23.37 6.94
C THR A 141 -5.43 -23.32 8.26
N SER A 142 -5.27 -24.49 8.88
CA SER A 142 -4.52 -24.62 10.13
C SER A 142 -3.04 -24.33 9.89
N LEU A 143 -2.53 -23.27 10.50
CA LEU A 143 -1.11 -22.91 10.44
C LEU A 143 -0.30 -23.70 11.48
N PRO A 144 0.94 -24.11 11.15
CA PRO A 144 1.86 -24.72 12.10
C PRO A 144 2.11 -23.84 13.33
N TYR A 145 2.21 -22.53 13.12
CA TYR A 145 2.54 -21.54 14.14
C TYR A 145 1.59 -20.35 14.06
N SER A 146 0.32 -20.57 14.44
CA SER A 146 -0.68 -19.49 14.49
C SER A 146 -0.39 -18.52 15.62
N PHE A 147 -0.44 -17.21 15.35
CA PHE A 147 -0.31 -16.14 16.34
C PHE A 147 -1.28 -15.00 16.01
N SER A 148 -1.81 -14.35 17.05
CA SER A 148 -2.71 -13.20 16.94
C SER A 148 -2.18 -11.96 17.67
N SER A 149 -1.08 -12.10 18.42
CA SER A 149 -0.44 -11.01 19.16
C SER A 149 1.08 -11.09 19.09
N ALA A 150 1.76 -9.96 19.31
CA ALA A 150 3.22 -9.91 19.39
C ALA A 150 3.74 -10.80 20.52
N LYS A 151 3.02 -10.82 21.65
CA LYS A 151 3.31 -11.72 22.77
C LYS A 151 3.28 -13.20 22.35
N GLU A 152 2.22 -13.65 21.68
CA GLU A 152 2.11 -15.04 21.21
C GLU A 152 3.23 -15.40 20.23
N LEU A 153 3.55 -14.50 19.29
CA LEU A 153 4.65 -14.69 18.33
C LEU A 153 6.00 -14.88 19.06
N LEU A 154 6.29 -14.07 20.09
CA LEU A 154 7.51 -14.20 20.89
C LEU A 154 7.53 -15.50 21.71
N GLU A 155 6.39 -15.90 22.29
CA GLU A 155 6.27 -17.17 23.03
C GLU A 155 6.54 -18.38 22.12
N ILE A 156 6.06 -18.36 20.87
CA ILE A 156 6.34 -19.39 19.87
C ILE A 156 7.83 -19.44 19.51
N CYS A 157 8.46 -18.28 19.29
CA CYS A 157 9.89 -18.21 19.01
C CYS A 157 10.71 -18.78 20.19
N GLU A 158 10.33 -18.47 21.43
CA GLU A 158 11.01 -18.98 22.63
C GLU A 158 10.84 -20.51 22.80
N GLN A 159 9.65 -21.04 22.50
CA GLN A 159 9.37 -22.48 22.62
C GLN A 159 10.05 -23.32 21.52
N THR A 160 10.16 -22.79 20.31
CA THR A 160 10.68 -23.51 19.13
C THR A 160 12.17 -23.27 18.91
N GLY A 161 12.71 -22.15 19.39
CA GLY A 161 14.05 -21.67 19.07
C GLY A 161 14.19 -21.09 17.66
N LEU A 162 13.08 -20.96 16.92
CA LEU A 162 13.04 -20.39 15.57
C LEU A 162 12.98 -18.86 15.61
N THR A 163 13.47 -18.23 14.55
CA THR A 163 13.31 -16.78 14.34
C THR A 163 11.92 -16.44 13.80
N ILE A 164 11.57 -15.15 13.78
CA ILE A 164 10.27 -14.71 13.25
C ILE A 164 10.16 -15.05 11.76
N ALA A 165 11.23 -14.88 11.00
CA ALA A 165 11.25 -15.24 9.58
C ALA A 165 11.07 -16.75 9.35
N GLU A 166 11.68 -17.59 10.18
CA GLU A 166 11.54 -19.05 10.08
C GLU A 166 10.11 -19.51 10.43
N ILE A 167 9.49 -18.91 11.45
CA ILE A 167 8.08 -19.12 11.79
C ILE A 167 7.18 -18.76 10.61
N MET A 168 7.41 -17.60 9.99
CA MET A 168 6.64 -17.16 8.82
C MET A 168 6.87 -18.04 7.60
N MET A 169 8.10 -18.50 7.34
CA MET A 169 8.38 -19.45 6.27
C MET A 169 7.59 -20.74 6.45
N ALA A 170 7.58 -21.30 7.66
CA ALA A 170 6.83 -22.53 7.97
C ALA A 170 5.32 -22.35 7.79
N ASN A 171 4.77 -21.17 8.12
CA ASN A 171 3.37 -20.86 7.89
C ASN A 171 3.05 -20.70 6.39
N GLU A 172 3.88 -19.98 5.63
CA GLU A 172 3.71 -19.82 4.18
C GLU A 172 3.82 -21.15 3.42
N GLN A 173 4.58 -22.10 3.95
CA GLN A 173 4.75 -23.44 3.39
C GLN A 173 3.48 -24.29 3.37
N VAL A 174 2.41 -23.85 4.05
CA VAL A 174 1.11 -24.52 4.00
C VAL A 174 0.46 -24.37 2.62
N TRP A 175 0.68 -23.25 1.94
CA TRP A 175 0.08 -22.97 0.63
C TRP A 175 1.05 -23.15 -0.54
N ARG A 176 2.37 -23.06 -0.29
CA ARG A 176 3.41 -23.04 -1.33
C ARG A 176 4.62 -23.84 -0.87
N THR A 177 5.47 -24.27 -1.78
CA THR A 177 6.78 -24.81 -1.41
C THR A 177 7.74 -23.70 -0.98
N GLU A 178 8.78 -24.03 -0.19
CA GLU A 178 9.82 -23.07 0.20
C GLU A 178 10.43 -22.32 -0.99
N ALA A 179 10.69 -23.07 -2.07
CA ALA A 179 11.28 -22.52 -3.29
C ALA A 179 10.35 -21.50 -3.96
N GLU A 180 9.03 -21.77 -3.98
CA GLU A 180 8.03 -20.83 -4.52
C GLU A 180 7.90 -19.59 -3.64
N VAL A 181 7.89 -19.73 -2.31
CA VAL A 181 7.87 -18.59 -1.38
C VAL A 181 9.09 -17.71 -1.60
N ARG A 182 10.29 -18.31 -1.60
CA ARG A 182 11.56 -17.61 -1.84
C ARG A 182 11.56 -16.90 -3.19
N GLN A 183 11.17 -17.59 -4.26
CA GLN A 183 11.14 -17.01 -5.60
C GLN A 183 10.14 -15.85 -5.70
N GLY A 184 8.97 -15.98 -5.09
CA GLY A 184 7.97 -14.91 -5.03
C GLY A 184 8.48 -13.67 -4.30
N ILE A 185 9.15 -13.86 -3.16
CA ILE A 185 9.78 -12.78 -2.39
C ILE A 185 10.87 -12.08 -3.19
N LEU A 186 11.76 -12.83 -3.86
CA LEU A 186 12.81 -12.25 -4.70
C LEU A 186 12.22 -11.55 -5.93
N HIS A 187 11.10 -12.02 -6.47
CA HIS A 187 10.37 -11.33 -7.52
C HIS A 187 9.80 -9.99 -7.03
N ILE A 188 9.18 -9.96 -5.84
CA ILE A 188 8.72 -8.71 -5.20
C ILE A 188 9.87 -7.71 -5.07
N TRP A 189 11.03 -8.18 -4.58
CA TRP A 189 12.23 -7.34 -4.47
C TRP A 189 12.71 -6.82 -5.84
N GLN A 190 12.68 -7.65 -6.88
CA GLN A 190 13.02 -7.23 -8.23
C GLN A 190 12.08 -6.12 -8.73
N VAL A 191 10.76 -6.25 -8.55
CA VAL A 191 9.79 -5.22 -8.96
C VAL A 191 10.00 -3.91 -8.16
N MET A 192 10.30 -4.01 -6.86
CA MET A 192 10.66 -2.86 -6.02
C MET A 192 11.88 -2.11 -6.56
N ARG A 193 12.94 -2.84 -6.95
CA ARG A 193 14.13 -2.26 -7.58
C ARG A 193 13.82 -1.61 -8.92
N ASP A 194 13.02 -2.27 -9.76
CA ASP A 194 12.63 -1.73 -11.07
C ASP A 194 11.81 -0.44 -10.92
N CYS A 195 10.98 -0.35 -9.87
CA CYS A 195 10.25 0.86 -9.52
C CYS A 195 11.20 2.02 -9.13
N VAL A 196 12.19 1.77 -8.27
CA VAL A 196 13.24 2.75 -7.93
C VAL A 196 14.00 3.21 -9.18
N ASP A 197 14.42 2.26 -10.01
CA ASP A 197 15.17 2.53 -11.24
C ASP A 197 14.37 3.38 -12.22
N ARG A 198 13.07 3.12 -12.36
CA ARG A 198 12.17 3.92 -13.19
C ARG A 198 11.99 5.33 -12.59
N GLY A 199 11.74 5.45 -11.29
CA GLY A 199 11.58 6.74 -10.61
C GLY A 199 12.80 7.65 -10.67
N ILE A 200 14.00 7.06 -10.69
CA ILE A 200 15.27 7.78 -10.88
C ILE A 200 15.44 8.31 -12.32
N ARG A 201 14.83 7.68 -13.31
CA ARG A 201 14.96 8.07 -14.73
C ARG A 201 13.86 9.04 -15.18
N GLN A 202 12.69 8.96 -14.57
CA GLN A 202 11.52 9.73 -14.99
C GLN A 202 11.56 11.15 -14.46
N GLU A 203 11.73 12.11 -15.38
CA GLU A 203 11.64 13.54 -15.08
C GLU A 203 10.21 14.07 -15.31
N GLY A 204 9.92 15.26 -14.78
CA GLY A 204 8.68 15.97 -15.07
C GLY A 204 7.96 16.47 -13.83
N ILE A 205 6.69 16.78 -14.03
CA ILE A 205 5.77 17.29 -13.02
C ILE A 205 4.73 16.19 -12.77
N LEU A 206 4.43 15.92 -11.50
CA LEU A 206 3.42 14.95 -11.11
C LEU A 206 2.00 15.42 -11.54
N PRO A 207 1.11 14.49 -11.92
CA PRO A 207 -0.25 14.82 -12.32
C PRO A 207 -1.08 15.37 -11.14
N GLY A 208 -2.34 15.76 -11.37
CA GLY A 208 -3.25 16.18 -10.28
C GLY A 208 -3.23 17.68 -9.93
N GLY A 209 -2.42 18.50 -10.61
CA GLY A 209 -2.57 19.96 -10.59
C GLY A 209 -1.75 20.72 -9.55
N LEU A 210 -1.13 20.03 -8.57
CA LEU A 210 -0.24 20.67 -7.56
C LEU A 210 1.13 21.10 -8.10
N LYS A 211 1.42 20.81 -9.38
CA LYS A 211 2.68 21.14 -10.06
C LYS A 211 3.94 20.67 -9.30
N VAL A 212 3.83 19.59 -8.53
CA VAL A 212 4.95 19.02 -7.78
C VAL A 212 5.97 18.44 -8.75
N LYS A 213 7.20 18.95 -8.72
CA LYS A 213 8.30 18.46 -9.56
C LYS A 213 8.86 17.16 -8.99
N ARG A 214 9.13 16.18 -9.85
CA ARG A 214 9.90 14.98 -9.49
C ARG A 214 11.33 15.37 -9.10
N ARG A 215 11.78 14.91 -7.93
CA ARG A 215 13.07 15.24 -7.31
C ARG A 215 14.09 14.10 -7.43
N ALA A 216 13.63 12.86 -7.52
CA ALA A 216 14.50 11.69 -7.53
C ALA A 216 15.56 11.73 -8.65
N PRO A 217 15.25 12.11 -9.91
CA PRO A 217 16.27 12.14 -10.97
C PRO A 217 17.42 13.12 -10.71
N SER A 218 17.09 14.33 -10.24
CA SER A 218 18.10 15.33 -9.89
C SER A 218 18.95 14.90 -8.70
N LEU A 219 18.31 14.34 -7.67
CA LEU A 219 19.02 13.88 -6.47
C LEU A 219 19.96 12.71 -6.80
N HIS A 220 19.52 11.75 -7.63
CA HIS A 220 20.38 10.65 -8.07
C HIS A 220 21.62 11.13 -8.83
N ARG A 221 21.46 12.11 -9.74
CA ARG A 221 22.61 12.73 -10.43
C ARG A 221 23.58 13.39 -9.46
N GLU A 222 23.05 14.10 -8.46
CA GLU A 222 23.86 14.73 -7.42
C GLU A 222 24.66 13.67 -6.64
N LEU A 223 23.98 12.63 -6.13
CA LEU A 223 24.61 11.59 -5.32
C LEU A 223 25.64 10.76 -6.10
N LYS A 224 25.43 10.51 -7.40
CA LYS A 224 26.44 9.85 -8.25
C LYS A 224 27.68 10.70 -8.50
N ASN A 225 27.52 12.03 -8.54
CA ASN A 225 28.60 12.96 -8.84
C ASN A 225 29.35 13.46 -7.59
N ARG A 226 28.83 13.21 -6.39
CA ARG A 226 29.51 13.55 -5.14
C ARG A 226 30.82 12.77 -5.03
N THR A 227 31.93 13.49 -4.83
CA THR A 227 33.22 12.86 -4.57
C THR A 227 33.33 12.54 -3.08
N ARG A 228 34.11 11.50 -2.72
CA ARG A 228 34.36 11.10 -1.33
C ARG A 228 34.81 12.23 -0.40
N MET A 229 35.31 13.34 -0.95
CA MET A 229 35.83 14.50 -0.24
C MET A 229 34.75 15.48 0.25
N ASP A 230 33.50 15.34 -0.21
CA ASP A 230 32.36 16.20 0.18
C ASP A 230 31.58 15.62 1.38
N MET A 231 31.89 14.40 1.81
CA MET A 231 31.21 13.72 2.92
C MET A 231 32.00 13.89 4.22
N ILE A 232 31.49 14.73 5.12
CA ILE A 232 32.02 14.87 6.49
C ILE A 232 31.84 13.56 7.28
N THR A 233 30.85 12.70 6.92
CA THR A 233 30.70 11.33 7.46
C THR A 233 30.08 10.36 6.44
N PRO A 234 30.57 9.11 6.33
CA PRO A 234 29.98 8.07 5.46
C PRO A 234 28.51 7.72 5.78
N SER A 235 28.09 7.91 7.03
CA SER A 235 26.73 7.65 7.51
C SER A 235 25.69 8.64 6.98
N LEU A 236 26.08 9.88 6.65
CA LEU A 236 25.20 10.84 5.96
C LEU A 236 24.93 10.42 4.52
N GLY A 237 25.91 9.79 3.85
CA GLY A 237 25.76 9.30 2.48
C GLY A 237 24.66 8.25 2.33
N ALA A 238 24.61 7.27 3.24
CA ALA A 238 23.58 6.22 3.19
C ALA A 238 22.16 6.77 3.37
N MET A 239 21.99 7.77 4.24
CA MET A 239 20.67 8.40 4.47
C MET A 239 20.16 9.14 3.23
N ASP A 240 21.05 9.80 2.48
CA ASP A 240 20.65 10.48 1.24
C ASP A 240 20.19 9.48 0.17
N TRP A 241 20.84 8.31 0.07
CA TRP A 241 20.40 7.24 -0.81
C TRP A 241 19.04 6.67 -0.39
N VAL A 242 18.79 6.49 0.90
CA VAL A 242 17.48 6.04 1.42
C VAL A 242 16.38 7.05 1.07
N ASN A 243 16.64 8.34 1.25
CA ASN A 243 15.73 9.39 0.82
C ASN A 243 15.46 9.30 -0.68
N LEU A 244 16.50 9.15 -1.50
CA LEU A 244 16.35 8.98 -2.95
C LEU A 244 15.43 7.79 -3.30
N TYR A 245 15.65 6.63 -2.70
CA TYR A 245 14.85 5.43 -3.01
C TYR A 245 13.37 5.61 -2.63
N ALA A 246 13.09 6.16 -1.44
CA ALA A 246 11.73 6.43 -1.00
C ALA A 246 11.04 7.47 -1.92
N LEU A 247 11.75 8.55 -2.28
CA LEU A 247 11.24 9.55 -3.22
C LEU A 247 10.94 8.94 -4.59
N ALA A 248 11.86 8.14 -5.14
CA ALA A 248 11.71 7.52 -6.46
C ALA A 248 10.44 6.65 -6.54
N VAL A 249 10.21 5.80 -5.55
CA VAL A 249 9.03 4.92 -5.50
C VAL A 249 7.74 5.74 -5.35
N ASN A 250 7.70 6.70 -4.44
CA ASN A 250 6.48 7.49 -4.22
C ASN A 250 6.19 8.48 -5.36
N GLU A 251 7.21 8.95 -6.09
CA GLU A 251 7.04 9.72 -7.32
C GLU A 251 6.51 8.86 -8.47
N GLU A 252 6.94 7.59 -8.58
CA GLU A 252 6.34 6.62 -9.51
C GLU A 252 4.88 6.31 -9.15
N ASN A 253 4.61 6.06 -7.87
CA ASN A 253 3.26 5.85 -7.36
C ASN A 253 2.32 7.01 -7.74
N ALA A 254 2.75 8.24 -7.44
CA ALA A 254 1.96 9.45 -7.69
C ALA A 254 1.70 9.71 -9.18
N ALA A 255 2.50 9.12 -10.07
CA ALA A 255 2.35 9.20 -11.51
C ALA A 255 1.60 8.00 -12.13
N GLY A 256 1.10 7.07 -11.31
CA GLY A 256 0.39 5.88 -11.79
C GLY A 256 1.31 4.77 -12.30
N GLY A 257 2.60 4.80 -11.95
CA GLY A 257 3.56 3.75 -12.29
C GLY A 257 3.28 2.43 -11.55
N ARG A 258 3.98 1.36 -11.96
CA ARG A 258 3.90 0.06 -11.28
C ARG A 258 4.58 0.15 -9.92
N VAL A 259 3.87 -0.25 -8.87
CA VAL A 259 4.32 -0.22 -7.49
C VAL A 259 3.94 -1.51 -6.76
N VAL A 260 4.68 -1.85 -5.71
CA VAL A 260 4.34 -2.95 -4.80
C VAL A 260 3.79 -2.36 -3.51
N THR A 261 2.64 -2.84 -3.07
CA THR A 261 2.03 -2.44 -1.80
C THR A 261 2.91 -2.82 -0.62
N ALA A 262 3.13 -1.90 0.33
CA ALA A 262 3.96 -2.17 1.50
C ALA A 262 3.58 -1.36 2.76
N PRO A 263 2.38 -1.54 3.36
CA PRO A 263 1.31 -2.45 2.95
C PRO A 263 0.28 -1.78 2.02
N THR A 264 0.42 -0.48 1.72
CA THR A 264 -0.41 0.24 0.75
C THR A 264 0.46 0.95 -0.29
N ASN A 265 -0.15 1.41 -1.37
CA ASN A 265 0.54 2.21 -2.40
C ASN A 265 1.08 3.53 -1.83
N GLY A 266 0.37 4.16 -0.89
CA GLY A 266 0.79 5.40 -0.25
C GLY A 266 2.04 5.25 0.63
N ALA A 267 2.29 4.04 1.14
CA ALA A 267 3.45 3.69 1.97
C ALA A 267 4.52 2.87 1.20
N ALA A 268 4.38 2.72 -0.11
CA ALA A 268 5.15 1.80 -0.92
C ALA A 268 6.67 2.06 -0.95
N GLY A 269 7.13 3.28 -0.63
CA GLY A 269 8.54 3.64 -0.69
C GLY A 269 9.37 3.17 0.51
N ILE A 270 8.75 2.82 1.63
CA ILE A 270 9.46 2.59 2.90
C ILE A 270 10.24 1.27 2.88
N ILE A 271 9.54 0.16 2.65
CA ILE A 271 10.16 -1.17 2.56
C ILE A 271 11.30 -1.21 1.52
N PRO A 272 11.12 -0.80 0.26
CA PRO A 272 12.20 -0.85 -0.73
C PRO A 272 13.37 0.07 -0.37
N ALA A 273 13.14 1.25 0.21
CA ALA A 273 14.21 2.15 0.61
C ALA A 273 15.09 1.55 1.72
N VAL A 274 14.46 0.92 2.72
CA VAL A 274 15.18 0.23 3.81
C VAL A 274 15.83 -1.07 3.33
N LEU A 275 15.21 -1.79 2.39
CA LEU A 275 15.79 -3.01 1.82
C LEU A 275 17.01 -2.70 0.92
N HIS A 276 16.97 -1.60 0.16
CA HIS A 276 18.16 -1.06 -0.51
C HIS A 276 19.22 -0.62 0.50
N TYR A 277 18.84 -0.12 1.68
CA TYR A 277 19.80 0.21 2.72
C TYR A 277 20.53 -1.03 3.22
N TYR A 278 19.76 -2.08 3.57
CA TYR A 278 20.29 -3.39 3.93
C TYR A 278 21.26 -3.90 2.86
N TYR A 279 20.80 -3.97 1.61
CA TYR A 279 21.58 -4.58 0.53
C TYR A 279 22.88 -3.82 0.22
N ASN A 280 22.87 -2.49 0.24
CA ASN A 280 24.00 -1.68 -0.20
C ASN A 280 24.96 -1.24 0.91
N PHE A 281 24.50 -1.17 2.17
CA PHE A 281 25.27 -0.54 3.24
C PHE A 281 25.46 -1.42 4.48
N CYS A 282 24.65 -2.45 4.70
CA CYS A 282 24.89 -3.40 5.78
C CYS A 282 25.99 -4.41 5.39
N PRO A 283 26.87 -4.80 6.34
CA PRO A 283 27.87 -5.84 6.08
C PRO A 283 27.18 -7.20 5.92
N ASN A 284 27.75 -8.07 5.07
CA ASN A 284 27.26 -9.43 4.81
C ASN A 284 25.80 -9.47 4.33
N SER A 285 25.36 -8.48 3.55
CA SER A 285 24.05 -8.51 2.91
C SER A 285 24.00 -9.57 1.81
N ASP A 286 22.92 -10.35 1.77
CA ASP A 286 22.67 -11.39 0.76
C ASP A 286 21.17 -11.58 0.48
N GLU A 287 20.85 -12.54 -0.38
CA GLU A 287 19.45 -12.88 -0.71
C GLU A 287 18.71 -13.54 0.45
N ASP A 288 19.40 -14.26 1.34
CA ASP A 288 18.78 -14.89 2.50
C ASP A 288 18.26 -13.84 3.48
N GLY A 289 19.03 -12.78 3.73
CA GLY A 289 18.57 -11.68 4.57
C GLY A 289 17.46 -10.84 3.92
N ILE A 290 17.38 -10.76 2.58
CA ILE A 290 16.20 -10.17 1.90
C ILE A 290 14.94 -10.98 2.20
N VAL A 291 15.06 -12.31 2.17
CA VAL A 291 13.94 -13.21 2.48
C VAL A 291 13.52 -13.08 3.93
N GLN A 292 14.48 -13.09 4.86
CA GLN A 292 14.23 -12.88 6.28
C GLN A 292 13.58 -11.52 6.54
N PHE A 293 14.08 -10.45 5.90
CA PHE A 293 13.52 -9.11 6.01
C PHE A 293 12.02 -9.09 5.67
N LEU A 294 11.66 -9.64 4.50
CA LEU A 294 10.29 -9.56 4.00
C LEU A 294 9.34 -10.49 4.78
N LEU A 295 9.82 -11.64 5.26
CA LEU A 295 9.03 -12.52 6.13
C LEU A 295 8.79 -11.90 7.52
N SER A 296 9.80 -11.31 8.16
CA SER A 296 9.60 -10.61 9.44
C SER A 296 8.75 -9.36 9.29
N ALA A 297 8.92 -8.61 8.19
CA ALA A 297 8.03 -7.50 7.85
C ALA A 297 6.57 -7.98 7.69
N ALA A 298 6.34 -9.14 7.05
CA ALA A 298 5.02 -9.71 6.90
C ALA A 298 4.39 -10.11 8.24
N ALA A 299 5.14 -10.74 9.16
CA ALA A 299 4.65 -11.07 10.51
C ALA A 299 4.12 -9.83 11.24
N ILE A 300 4.89 -8.74 11.21
CA ILE A 300 4.49 -7.47 11.83
C ILE A 300 3.28 -6.85 11.11
N GLY A 301 3.24 -6.95 9.79
CA GLY A 301 2.09 -6.51 8.99
C GLY A 301 0.79 -7.23 9.36
N ILE A 302 0.85 -8.55 9.60
CA ILE A 302 -0.29 -9.37 10.07
C ILE A 302 -0.82 -8.82 11.39
N LEU A 303 0.07 -8.59 12.37
CA LEU A 303 -0.34 -8.07 13.69
C LEU A 303 -1.09 -6.73 13.60
N PHE A 304 -0.65 -5.81 12.74
CA PHE A 304 -1.35 -4.55 12.52
C PHE A 304 -2.69 -4.72 11.81
N LYS A 305 -2.75 -5.62 10.81
CA LYS A 305 -3.98 -5.87 10.05
C LYS A 305 -5.06 -6.52 10.91
N GLU A 306 -4.71 -7.53 11.71
CA GLU A 306 -5.67 -8.27 12.53
C GLU A 306 -6.18 -7.46 13.72
N ASN A 307 -5.31 -6.70 14.38
CA ASN A 307 -5.64 -6.06 15.66
C ASN A 307 -6.02 -4.58 15.54
N ALA A 308 -5.94 -4.00 14.33
CA ALA A 308 -6.26 -2.62 14.06
C ALA A 308 -6.78 -2.43 12.62
N SER A 309 -6.04 -1.73 11.77
CA SER A 309 -6.33 -1.57 10.34
C SER A 309 -5.08 -1.02 9.65
N ILE A 310 -4.94 -1.32 8.35
CA ILE A 310 -3.95 -0.71 7.46
C ILE A 310 -4.56 0.34 6.52
N SER A 311 -5.83 0.69 6.72
CA SER A 311 -6.58 1.63 5.89
C SER A 311 -6.42 3.07 6.39
N GLY A 312 -5.93 3.97 5.52
CA GLY A 312 -5.88 5.40 5.79
C GLY A 312 -7.25 6.01 6.07
N ALA A 313 -8.31 5.43 5.50
CA ALA A 313 -9.70 5.82 5.70
C ALA A 313 -10.25 5.44 7.08
N GLU A 314 -9.62 4.51 7.81
CA GLU A 314 -10.10 4.03 9.12
C GLU A 314 -9.27 4.55 10.27
N VAL A 315 -7.93 4.43 10.16
CA VAL A 315 -7.00 4.75 11.26
C VAL A 315 -6.03 5.88 10.93
N GLY A 316 -6.14 6.50 9.76
CA GLY A 316 -5.21 7.53 9.29
C GLY A 316 -3.87 6.95 8.81
N CYS A 317 -2.93 7.85 8.53
CA CYS A 317 -1.66 7.48 7.89
C CYS A 317 -0.71 6.71 8.83
N GLN A 318 -0.98 6.70 10.13
CA GLN A 318 -0.34 5.77 11.07
C GLN A 318 -0.58 4.29 10.68
N GLY A 319 -1.76 3.95 10.13
CA GLY A 319 -2.04 2.59 9.66
C GLY A 319 -1.34 2.21 8.37
N GLU A 320 -0.87 3.19 7.59
CA GLU A 320 -0.20 2.97 6.31
C GLU A 320 1.32 3.18 6.44
N VAL A 321 1.74 4.42 6.65
CA VAL A 321 3.16 4.80 6.79
C VAL A 321 3.72 4.32 8.12
N GLY A 322 2.94 4.38 9.20
CA GLY A 322 3.37 3.90 10.52
C GLY A 322 3.58 2.38 10.55
N SER A 323 2.65 1.61 9.98
CA SER A 323 2.77 0.16 9.88
C SER A 323 3.94 -0.23 8.98
N ALA A 324 4.10 0.41 7.81
CA ALA A 324 5.25 0.22 6.94
C ALA A 324 6.59 0.52 7.63
N CYS A 325 6.64 1.58 8.45
CA CYS A 325 7.82 1.93 9.26
C CYS A 325 8.16 0.82 10.26
N ALA A 326 7.17 0.29 10.97
CA ALA A 326 7.34 -0.82 11.91
C ALA A 326 7.76 -2.12 11.21
N MET A 327 7.12 -2.45 10.09
CA MET A 327 7.46 -3.60 9.24
C MET A 327 8.91 -3.53 8.76
N ALA A 328 9.34 -2.37 8.26
CA ALA A 328 10.69 -2.18 7.76
C ALA A 328 11.75 -2.21 8.88
N ALA A 329 11.42 -1.67 10.06
CA ALA A 329 12.30 -1.71 11.22
C ALA A 329 12.52 -3.15 11.70
N ALA A 330 11.45 -3.94 11.77
CA ALA A 330 11.50 -5.35 12.13
C ALA A 330 12.29 -6.18 11.11
N GLY A 331 11.99 -6.01 9.82
CA GLY A 331 12.71 -6.69 8.75
C GLY A 331 14.20 -6.38 8.77
N LEU A 332 14.59 -5.11 8.99
CA LEU A 332 16.00 -4.74 9.07
C LEU A 332 16.68 -5.33 10.31
N ALA A 333 16.00 -5.31 11.46
CA ALA A 333 16.53 -5.91 12.68
C ALA A 333 16.77 -7.42 12.52
N GLU A 334 15.81 -8.15 11.93
CA GLU A 334 15.95 -9.59 11.65
C GLU A 334 17.14 -9.85 10.71
N ALA A 335 17.15 -9.21 9.54
CA ALA A 335 18.15 -9.43 8.50
C ALA A 335 19.58 -9.04 8.91
N THR A 336 19.73 -8.28 10.01
CA THR A 336 21.03 -7.90 10.57
C THR A 336 21.38 -8.64 11.87
N GLY A 337 20.64 -9.71 12.19
CA GLY A 337 20.96 -10.64 13.28
C GLY A 337 20.32 -10.31 14.63
N GLY A 338 19.25 -9.52 14.66
CA GLY A 338 18.47 -9.25 15.86
C GLY A 338 17.75 -10.48 16.38
N SER A 339 17.68 -10.61 17.71
CA SER A 339 16.81 -11.61 18.35
C SER A 339 15.32 -11.26 18.15
N PRO A 340 14.38 -12.23 18.27
CA PRO A 340 12.94 -11.95 18.16
C PRO A 340 12.46 -10.79 19.04
N ARG A 341 13.02 -10.65 20.26
CA ARG A 341 12.72 -9.52 21.16
C ARG A 341 13.21 -8.17 20.63
N GLN A 342 14.36 -8.12 19.97
CA GLN A 342 14.86 -6.90 19.35
C GLN A 342 14.07 -6.56 18.08
N VAL A 343 13.59 -7.57 17.34
CA VAL A 343 12.76 -7.39 16.15
C VAL A 343 11.40 -6.78 16.52
N GLU A 344 10.76 -7.31 17.57
CA GLU A 344 9.52 -6.74 18.11
C GLU A 344 9.75 -5.32 18.67
N ASN A 345 10.86 -5.08 19.39
CA ASN A 345 11.20 -3.75 19.88
C ASN A 345 11.45 -2.75 18.74
N ALA A 346 12.09 -3.17 17.64
CA ALA A 346 12.28 -2.32 16.47
C ALA A 346 10.94 -1.94 15.82
N ALA A 347 10.01 -2.90 15.71
CA ALA A 347 8.65 -2.66 15.21
C ALA A 347 7.90 -1.66 16.10
N GLU A 348 8.01 -1.84 17.41
CA GLU A 348 7.40 -1.00 18.43
C GLU A 348 7.84 0.46 18.33
N ILE A 349 9.14 0.73 18.37
CA ILE A 349 9.71 2.08 18.17
C ILE A 349 9.29 2.65 16.81
N GLY A 350 9.29 1.82 15.77
CA GLY A 350 8.87 2.20 14.42
C GLY A 350 7.43 2.71 14.37
N MET A 351 6.50 2.08 15.08
CA MET A 351 5.11 2.53 15.14
C MET A 351 4.90 3.68 16.14
N GLU A 352 5.57 3.63 17.31
CA GLU A 352 5.43 4.65 18.36
C GLU A 352 5.65 6.07 17.80
N HIS A 353 6.69 6.23 16.97
CA HIS A 353 7.03 7.50 16.33
C HIS A 353 6.10 7.92 15.18
N ASN A 354 5.00 7.21 14.95
CA ASN A 354 3.98 7.52 13.96
C ASN A 354 2.55 7.53 14.53
N LEU A 355 2.35 7.27 15.83
CA LEU A 355 1.03 7.33 16.47
C LEU A 355 0.41 8.74 16.33
N GLY A 356 -0.88 8.77 15.98
CA GLY A 356 -1.65 10.00 15.75
C GLY A 356 -1.48 10.62 14.36
N LEU A 357 -0.71 10.01 13.47
CA LEU A 357 -0.51 10.54 12.11
C LEU A 357 -1.80 10.45 11.28
N THR A 358 -2.37 11.61 10.95
CA THR A 358 -3.60 11.76 10.16
C THR A 358 -3.37 11.52 8.66
N CYS A 359 -4.41 11.15 7.91
CA CYS A 359 -4.35 10.95 6.46
C CYS A 359 -5.14 12.03 5.72
N ASP A 360 -4.56 13.22 5.56
CA ASP A 360 -5.23 14.35 4.90
C ASP A 360 -4.31 14.97 3.82
N PRO A 361 -4.19 14.28 2.67
CA PRO A 361 -3.34 14.74 1.58
C PRO A 361 -3.93 15.95 0.85
N ILE A 362 -3.07 16.85 0.38
CA ILE A 362 -3.48 18.03 -0.40
C ILE A 362 -4.14 17.58 -1.69
N GLY A 363 -5.33 18.13 -1.98
CA GLY A 363 -6.08 17.82 -3.20
C GLY A 363 -6.57 16.38 -3.34
N GLY A 364 -6.46 15.56 -2.28
CA GLY A 364 -6.75 14.12 -2.39
C GLY A 364 -5.73 13.38 -3.23
N LEU A 365 -4.48 13.84 -3.27
CA LEU A 365 -3.41 13.28 -4.09
C LEU A 365 -2.36 12.62 -3.22
N VAL A 366 -1.86 11.45 -3.63
CA VAL A 366 -0.79 10.74 -2.93
C VAL A 366 0.58 11.37 -3.23
N GLN A 367 0.71 12.67 -2.94
CA GLN A 367 1.89 13.49 -3.20
C GLN A 367 2.36 14.17 -1.93
N VAL A 368 1.63 15.18 -1.45
CA VAL A 368 1.99 15.97 -0.27
C VAL A 368 0.97 15.71 0.84
N PRO A 369 1.37 15.27 2.05
CA PRO A 369 2.74 15.02 2.55
C PRO A 369 3.24 13.58 2.33
N CYS A 370 2.59 12.79 1.48
CA CYS A 370 2.84 11.34 1.33
C CYS A 370 4.28 11.00 0.94
N ILE A 371 4.85 11.73 -0.04
CA ILE A 371 6.20 11.50 -0.56
C ILE A 371 7.24 11.72 0.55
N GLU A 372 7.17 12.85 1.27
CA GLU A 372 8.09 13.14 2.38
C GLU A 372 7.91 12.18 3.56
N ARG A 373 6.67 11.74 3.83
CA ARG A 373 6.39 10.77 4.89
C ARG A 373 7.11 9.44 4.67
N ASN A 374 7.22 8.97 3.42
CA ASN A 374 7.95 7.73 3.12
C ASN A 374 9.46 7.88 3.35
N ALA A 375 10.05 9.00 2.93
CA ALA A 375 11.46 9.28 3.19
C ALA A 375 11.76 9.36 4.70
N MET A 376 10.94 10.12 5.44
CA MET A 376 11.09 10.26 6.90
C MET A 376 10.87 8.93 7.63
N ALA A 377 9.85 8.16 7.26
CA ALA A 377 9.58 6.86 7.87
C ALA A 377 10.67 5.82 7.59
N SER A 378 11.28 5.84 6.40
CA SER A 378 12.42 4.96 6.07
C SER A 378 13.60 5.22 7.01
N LEU A 379 13.92 6.49 7.28
CA LEU A 379 14.98 6.86 8.22
C LEU A 379 14.62 6.50 9.67
N LYS A 380 13.36 6.68 10.07
CA LYS A 380 12.87 6.24 11.39
C LYS A 380 13.01 4.73 11.55
N ALA A 381 12.66 3.94 10.54
CA ALA A 381 12.76 2.49 10.57
C ALA A 381 14.21 2.01 10.75
N ILE A 382 15.15 2.61 10.01
CA ILE A 382 16.59 2.32 10.16
C ILE A 382 17.06 2.66 11.58
N ASN A 383 16.67 3.83 12.10
CA ASN A 383 17.06 4.24 13.43
C ASN A 383 16.41 3.38 14.54
N ALA A 384 15.16 2.96 14.35
CA ALA A 384 14.45 2.06 15.27
C ALA A 384 15.15 0.70 15.36
N ALA A 385 15.51 0.10 14.21
CA ALA A 385 16.31 -1.13 14.18
C ALA A 385 17.68 -0.94 14.87
N ALA A 386 18.38 0.16 14.57
CA ALA A 386 19.68 0.44 15.18
C ALA A 386 19.60 0.64 16.71
N LEU A 387 18.54 1.24 17.22
CA LEU A 387 18.29 1.39 18.66
C LEU A 387 18.02 0.04 19.32
N ALA A 388 17.13 -0.76 18.74
CA ALA A 388 16.76 -2.07 19.26
C ALA A 388 17.96 -3.04 19.31
N LEU A 389 18.77 -3.06 18.24
CA LEU A 389 19.97 -3.92 18.15
C LEU A 389 21.08 -3.53 19.14
N ARG A 390 21.14 -2.26 19.57
CA ARG A 390 22.06 -1.82 20.62
C ARG A 390 21.55 -2.13 22.03
N GLY A 391 20.25 -2.33 22.18
CA GLY A 391 19.61 -2.81 23.40
C GLY A 391 19.61 -4.33 23.49
N ASN A 392 18.95 -4.84 24.53
CA ASN A 392 18.71 -6.27 24.76
C ASN A 392 17.29 -6.71 24.33
N GLY A 393 16.53 -5.83 23.69
CA GLY A 393 15.12 -6.05 23.33
C GLY A 393 14.13 -5.84 24.49
N GLU A 394 14.59 -5.49 25.69
CA GLU A 394 13.70 -5.07 26.78
C GLU A 394 13.24 -3.62 26.57
N HIS A 395 11.94 -3.40 26.65
CA HIS A 395 11.31 -2.10 26.48
C HIS A 395 10.07 -2.03 27.38
N PHE A 396 9.66 -0.82 27.75
CA PHE A 396 8.58 -0.61 28.71
C PHE A 396 7.19 -0.80 28.10
N VAL A 397 7.03 -0.45 26.81
CA VAL A 397 5.76 -0.44 26.09
C VAL A 397 5.79 -1.55 25.05
N SER A 398 5.01 -2.62 25.23
CA SER A 398 4.97 -3.71 24.25
C SER A 398 4.31 -3.31 22.94
N LEU A 399 4.68 -3.98 21.83
CA LEU A 399 4.07 -3.76 20.51
C LEU A 399 2.54 -3.91 20.55
N ASP A 400 2.00 -4.88 21.29
CA ASP A 400 0.55 -5.06 21.45
C ASP A 400 -0.15 -3.81 22.03
N LYS A 401 0.50 -3.11 22.96
CA LYS A 401 -0.03 -1.86 23.53
C LYS A 401 0.04 -0.74 22.49
N VAL A 402 1.10 -0.67 21.70
CA VAL A 402 1.25 0.30 20.61
C VAL A 402 0.19 0.07 19.52
N ILE A 403 -0.05 -1.17 19.10
CA ILE A 403 -1.11 -1.54 18.14
C ILE A 403 -2.48 -1.15 18.68
N LYS A 404 -2.77 -1.47 19.95
CA LYS A 404 -4.02 -1.06 20.60
C LYS A 404 -4.17 0.47 20.58
N THR A 405 -3.10 1.20 20.89
CA THR A 405 -3.09 2.66 20.91
C THR A 405 -3.32 3.24 19.52
N MET A 406 -2.74 2.65 18.48
CA MET A 406 -3.00 3.02 17.08
C MET A 406 -4.49 2.90 16.75
N ARG A 407 -5.10 1.75 17.07
CA ARG A 407 -6.54 1.51 16.85
C ARG A 407 -7.41 2.50 17.60
N ASP A 408 -7.15 2.72 18.88
CA ASP A 408 -7.95 3.63 19.71
C ASP A 408 -7.81 5.08 19.20
N THR A 409 -6.60 5.50 18.83
CA THR A 409 -6.35 6.83 18.24
C THR A 409 -7.03 6.99 16.88
N GLY A 410 -7.06 5.93 16.06
CA GLY A 410 -7.76 5.92 14.78
C GLY A 410 -9.28 6.06 14.94
N ARG A 411 -9.87 5.36 15.93
CA ARG A 411 -11.28 5.49 16.29
C ARG A 411 -11.61 6.91 16.75
N ASP A 412 -10.74 7.52 17.55
CA ASP A 412 -10.94 8.86 18.09
C ASP A 412 -10.64 9.97 17.06
N MET A 413 -10.04 9.61 15.91
CA MET A 413 -9.75 10.53 14.81
C MET A 413 -11.04 11.00 14.14
N LEU A 414 -11.24 12.32 14.04
CA LEU A 414 -12.37 12.89 13.31
C LEU A 414 -12.28 12.52 11.82
N ASP A 415 -13.41 12.22 11.18
CA ASP A 415 -13.46 11.78 9.78
C ASP A 415 -12.80 12.75 8.79
N LYS A 416 -12.87 14.06 9.06
CA LYS A 416 -12.21 15.09 8.25
C LYS A 416 -10.68 15.06 8.30
N TYR A 417 -10.08 14.31 9.23
CA TYR A 417 -8.64 14.10 9.35
C TYR A 417 -8.20 12.69 8.91
N LYS A 418 -9.16 11.85 8.50
CA LYS A 418 -8.90 10.61 7.75
C LYS A 418 -8.88 10.93 6.25
N GLU A 419 -8.82 9.90 5.41
CA GLU A 419 -8.69 9.98 3.94
C GLU A 419 -9.91 10.59 3.24
N THR A 420 -10.14 11.89 3.44
CA THR A 420 -11.24 12.65 2.84
C THR A 420 -10.79 13.95 2.20
N SER A 421 -9.58 14.44 2.52
CA SER A 421 -9.04 15.73 2.08
C SER A 421 -9.93 16.93 2.43
N ARG A 422 -10.63 16.83 3.57
CA ARG A 422 -11.59 17.82 4.08
C ARG A 422 -11.10 18.52 5.35
N GLY A 423 -9.86 18.29 5.77
CA GLY A 423 -9.32 18.87 6.99
C GLY A 423 -7.86 19.28 6.83
N GLY A 424 -7.12 19.18 7.94
CA GLY A 424 -5.66 19.22 8.03
C GLY A 424 -4.93 20.14 7.05
N LEU A 425 -3.95 19.60 6.34
CA LEU A 425 -3.14 20.35 5.38
C LEU A 425 -3.94 20.64 4.10
N ALA A 426 -4.89 19.76 3.75
CA ALA A 426 -5.66 19.85 2.53
C ALA A 426 -6.53 21.12 2.45
N VAL A 427 -7.07 21.61 3.57
CA VAL A 427 -7.92 22.82 3.62
C VAL A 427 -7.16 24.08 4.01
N ASN A 428 -5.91 23.96 4.49
CA ASN A 428 -5.10 25.10 4.91
C ASN A 428 -4.07 25.52 3.85
N VAL A 429 -3.77 24.66 2.89
CA VAL A 429 -3.00 24.98 1.68
C VAL A 429 -3.97 25.15 0.52
N ILE A 430 -4.66 26.29 0.48
CA ILE A 430 -5.52 26.66 -0.65
C ILE A 430 -4.61 27.36 -1.66
N GLU A 431 -4.26 26.69 -2.77
CA GLU A 431 -3.72 27.37 -3.93
C GLU A 431 -4.82 28.25 -4.54
N CYS A 432 -4.56 29.55 -4.60
CA CYS A 432 -5.39 30.55 -5.26
C CYS A 432 -5.43 30.34 -6.77
#